data_AF-A0A6N2KV88-F1
#
_entry.id   AF-A0A6N2KV88-F1
#
_cell.length_a   1.000
_cell.length_b   1.000
_cell.length_c   1.000
_cell.angle_alpha   90.00
_cell.angle_beta   90.00
_cell.angle_gamma   90.00
#
_symmetry.space_group_name_H-M   'P 1'
#
loop_
_entity.id
_entity.type
_entity.pdbx_description
1 polymer ?
#
loop_
_entity_poly.entity_id
_entity_poly.type
_entity_poly.pdbx_seq_one_letter_code
_entity_poly.pdbx_strand_id
1 'polypeptide(L)'
;MITGDNVHTARAIAIECGILNPEQDMLNGAVVEGLEFRNYSPEERMDKIDNILVMARSSPFDKLLMVQCLKEKGHVVAVTGDGNDARSKEADVGLCMGIQGTEVAKSSDIVILDDNFSSVVTVLRWGRCVYNHIQKFIQFQLTVNVAAWPSTSLRLFLLVKSSNCSSAAVVNLIMDTLGAPALATEQPTSDLMARTPVGRSEPLITKIMWRNLLAQALCMDKKPKKGEENLQEEGHPFQLPYEQLHFLSHSC
;
A
#
# COMPACT_ATOMS: atom_id res chain seq x y z
N MET A 1 -8.43 10.06 -18.55
CA MET A 1 -7.69 11.11 -19.29
C MET A 1 -8.44 12.43 -19.19
N ILE A 2 -7.77 13.53 -18.87
CA ILE A 2 -8.40 14.86 -18.84
C ILE A 2 -7.56 15.80 -19.68
N THR A 3 -8.14 16.43 -20.71
CA THR A 3 -7.43 17.31 -21.64
C THR A 3 -8.25 18.55 -22.00
N GLY A 4 -7.53 19.64 -22.33
CA GLY A 4 -8.10 20.85 -22.91
C GLY A 4 -8.43 20.74 -24.40
N ASP A 5 -8.02 19.65 -25.05
CA ASP A 5 -8.26 19.41 -26.48
C ASP A 5 -9.74 19.19 -26.81
N ASN A 6 -10.06 19.28 -28.10
CA ASN A 6 -11.40 18.97 -28.59
C ASN A 6 -11.75 17.49 -28.39
N VAL A 7 -13.05 17.18 -28.26
CA VAL A 7 -13.57 15.82 -28.03
C VAL A 7 -13.07 14.83 -29.08
N HIS A 8 -13.03 15.22 -30.36
CA HIS A 8 -12.59 14.35 -31.43
C HIS A 8 -11.13 13.93 -31.29
N THR A 9 -10.24 14.90 -31.00
CA THR A 9 -8.81 14.66 -30.79
C THR A 9 -8.58 13.82 -29.53
N ALA A 10 -9.23 14.20 -28.43
CA ALA A 10 -9.14 13.47 -27.17
C ALA A 10 -9.60 12.02 -27.33
N ARG A 11 -10.69 11.78 -28.08
CA ARG A 11 -11.20 10.45 -28.36
C ARG A 11 -10.23 9.62 -29.21
N ALA A 12 -9.66 10.21 -30.26
CA ALA A 12 -8.70 9.52 -31.12
C ALA A 12 -7.47 9.07 -30.32
N ILE A 13 -6.87 10.00 -29.55
CA ILE A 13 -5.71 9.70 -28.70
C ILE A 13 -6.06 8.64 -27.65
N ALA A 14 -7.23 8.74 -27.02
CA ALA A 14 -7.64 7.77 -26.01
C ALA A 14 -7.86 6.36 -26.57
N ILE A 15 -8.30 6.22 -27.83
CA ILE A 15 -8.41 4.92 -28.51
C ILE A 15 -7.01 4.40 -28.84
N GLU A 16 -6.12 5.23 -29.38
CA GLU A 16 -4.74 4.83 -29.71
C GLU A 16 -3.95 4.39 -28.48
N CYS A 17 -4.16 5.06 -27.34
CA CYS A 17 -3.57 4.69 -26.06
C CYS A 17 -4.25 3.49 -25.37
N GLY A 18 -5.36 2.97 -25.91
CA GLY A 18 -6.12 1.87 -25.30
C GLY A 18 -6.87 2.26 -24.01
N ILE A 19 -7.12 3.55 -23.78
CA ILE A 19 -7.92 4.05 -22.66
C ILE A 19 -9.42 3.84 -22.94
N LEU A 20 -9.81 4.00 -24.20
CA LEU A 20 -11.18 3.74 -24.66
C LEU A 20 -11.17 2.50 -25.57
N ASN A 21 -12.03 1.54 -25.25
CA ASN A 21 -12.31 0.43 -26.15
C ASN A 21 -13.45 0.83 -27.10
N PRO A 22 -13.21 0.86 -28.43
CA PRO A 22 -14.19 1.36 -29.40
C PRO A 22 -15.51 0.58 -29.42
N GLU A 23 -15.51 -0.68 -28.98
CA GLU A 23 -16.69 -1.55 -28.99
C GLU A 23 -17.56 -1.43 -27.72
N GLN A 24 -16.94 -1.16 -26.56
CA GLN A 24 -17.62 -1.20 -25.25
C GLN A 24 -17.91 0.20 -24.69
N ASP A 25 -16.97 1.13 -24.85
CA ASP A 25 -16.98 2.39 -24.11
C ASP A 25 -17.65 3.54 -24.89
N MET A 26 -17.88 3.38 -26.20
CA MET A 26 -18.56 4.40 -27.00
C MET A 26 -20.06 4.53 -26.70
N LEU A 27 -20.69 3.50 -26.15
CA LEU A 27 -22.13 3.48 -25.84
C LEU A 27 -22.45 3.96 -24.40
N ASN A 28 -21.45 3.98 -23.52
CA ASN A 28 -21.65 4.16 -22.07
C ASN A 28 -21.39 5.58 -21.55
N GLY A 29 -21.28 6.58 -22.44
CA GLY A 29 -21.00 7.96 -22.01
C GLY A 29 -19.60 8.12 -21.40
N ALA A 30 -18.63 7.29 -21.80
CA ALA A 30 -17.28 7.32 -21.24
C ALA A 30 -16.47 8.58 -21.61
N VAL A 31 -16.98 9.40 -22.54
CA VAL A 31 -16.39 10.66 -22.96
C VAL A 31 -17.35 11.79 -22.65
N VAL A 32 -16.89 12.78 -21.88
CA VAL A 32 -17.66 13.96 -21.49
C VAL A 32 -16.90 15.25 -21.82
N GLU A 33 -17.62 16.34 -22.07
CA GLU A 33 -17.02 17.67 -22.12
C GLU A 33 -16.96 18.31 -20.73
N GLY A 34 -15.94 19.13 -20.46
CA GLY A 34 -15.82 19.85 -19.19
C GLY A 34 -17.04 20.72 -18.85
N LEU A 35 -17.66 21.34 -19.85
CA LEU A 35 -18.89 22.13 -19.67
C LEU A 35 -20.07 21.26 -19.22
N GLU A 36 -20.23 20.09 -19.84
CA GLU A 36 -21.30 19.15 -19.53
C GLU A 36 -21.13 18.60 -18.11
N PHE A 37 -19.91 18.20 -17.75
CA PHE A 37 -19.59 17.70 -16.42
C PHE A 37 -19.87 18.73 -15.31
N ARG A 38 -19.56 20.01 -15.57
CA ARG A 38 -19.85 21.10 -14.63
C ARG A 38 -21.35 21.31 -14.42
N ASN A 39 -22.13 21.14 -15.49
CA ASN A 39 -23.58 21.36 -15.47
C ASN A 39 -24.37 20.20 -14.86
N TYR A 40 -23.78 19.02 -14.69
CA TYR A 40 -24.41 17.92 -13.96
C TYR A 40 -24.73 18.33 -12.52
N SER A 41 -25.84 17.81 -11.98
CA SER A 41 -26.14 17.92 -10.56
C SER A 41 -25.12 17.12 -9.73
N PRO A 42 -24.91 17.45 -8.44
CA PRO A 42 -23.98 16.71 -7.58
C PRO A 42 -24.26 15.20 -7.56
N GLU A 43 -25.55 14.80 -7.54
CA GLU A 43 -25.97 13.41 -7.53
C GLU A 43 -25.63 12.70 -8.86
N GLU A 44 -25.93 13.33 -10.00
CA GLU A 44 -25.58 12.79 -11.32
C GLU A 44 -24.07 12.67 -11.52
N ARG A 45 -23.28 13.60 -10.98
CA ARG A 45 -21.82 13.50 -11.02
C ARG A 45 -21.36 12.26 -10.29
N MET A 46 -21.84 12.03 -9.06
CA MET A 46 -21.43 10.89 -8.25
C MET A 46 -21.82 9.54 -8.87
N ASP A 47 -22.96 9.49 -9.56
CA ASP A 47 -23.39 8.29 -10.29
C ASP A 47 -22.51 8.02 -11.52
N LYS A 48 -22.27 9.05 -12.35
CA LYS A 48 -21.57 8.88 -13.63
C LYS A 48 -20.06 8.85 -13.54
N ILE A 49 -19.45 9.35 -12.45
CA ILE A 49 -18.00 9.58 -12.38
C ILE A 49 -17.13 8.34 -12.61
N ASP A 50 -17.60 7.16 -12.22
CA ASP A 50 -16.83 5.91 -12.41
C ASP A 50 -16.78 5.48 -13.88
N ASN A 51 -17.77 5.92 -14.67
CA ASN A 51 -17.86 5.58 -16.09
C ASN A 51 -17.10 6.56 -16.98
N ILE A 52 -16.75 7.75 -16.48
CA ILE A 52 -16.07 8.78 -17.27
C ILE A 52 -14.58 8.46 -17.38
N LEU A 53 -14.16 8.02 -18.56
CA LEU A 53 -12.77 7.70 -18.87
C LEU A 53 -12.03 8.89 -19.49
N VAL A 54 -12.73 9.73 -20.27
CA VAL A 54 -12.14 10.88 -20.97
C VAL A 54 -12.96 12.14 -20.73
N MET A 55 -12.31 13.21 -20.26
CA MET A 55 -12.87 14.55 -20.21
C MET A 55 -12.12 15.45 -21.19
N ALA A 56 -12.84 16.00 -22.16
CA ALA A 56 -12.29 16.92 -23.17
C ALA A 56 -12.71 18.37 -22.91
N ARG A 57 -12.01 19.33 -23.51
CA ARG A 57 -12.19 20.78 -23.29
C ARG A 57 -12.25 21.15 -21.79
N SER A 58 -11.48 20.44 -20.97
CA SER A 58 -11.50 20.63 -19.52
C SER A 58 -10.83 21.94 -19.15
N SER A 59 -11.51 22.74 -18.32
CA SER A 59 -10.85 23.86 -17.68
C SER A 59 -10.12 23.40 -16.42
N PRO A 60 -9.23 24.24 -15.87
CA PRO A 60 -8.51 23.90 -14.66
C PRO A 60 -9.44 23.65 -13.45
N PHE A 61 -10.59 24.33 -13.38
CA PHE A 61 -11.63 24.11 -12.37
C PHE A 61 -12.31 22.73 -12.50
N ASP A 62 -12.53 22.26 -13.73
CA ASP A 62 -13.21 20.98 -13.96
C ASP A 62 -12.33 19.80 -13.53
N LYS A 63 -11.00 19.92 -13.72
CA LYS A 63 -10.04 18.95 -13.17
C LYS A 63 -10.17 18.82 -11.64
N LEU A 64 -10.28 19.95 -10.94
CA LEU A 64 -10.40 19.96 -9.47
C LEU A 64 -11.70 19.31 -9.02
N LEU A 65 -12.81 19.67 -9.67
CA LEU A 65 -14.13 19.13 -9.38
C LEU A 65 -14.15 17.61 -9.56
N MET A 66 -13.54 17.11 -10.62
CA MET A 66 -13.39 15.66 -10.87
C MET A 66 -12.64 14.97 -9.72
N VAL A 67 -11.51 15.54 -9.28
CA VAL A 67 -10.71 14.98 -8.18
C VAL A 67 -11.51 14.96 -6.88
N GLN A 68 -12.24 16.04 -6.56
CA GLN A 68 -13.07 16.11 -5.37
C GLN A 68 -14.18 15.06 -5.37
N CYS A 69 -14.92 14.93 -6.47
CA CYS A 69 -15.99 13.94 -6.58
C CYS A 69 -15.46 12.49 -6.48
N LEU A 70 -14.30 12.18 -7.09
CA LEU A 70 -13.68 10.86 -6.96
C LEU A 70 -13.26 10.56 -5.51
N LYS A 71 -12.70 11.56 -4.81
CA LYS A 71 -12.32 11.44 -3.39
C LYS A 71 -13.54 11.27 -2.48
N GLU A 72 -14.61 12.03 -2.71
CA GLU A 72 -15.88 11.90 -1.99
C GLU A 72 -16.49 10.50 -2.14
N LYS A 73 -16.26 9.86 -3.29
CA LYS A 73 -16.69 8.47 -3.54
C LYS A 73 -15.82 7.42 -2.85
N GLY A 74 -14.69 7.83 -2.28
CA GLY A 74 -13.76 6.97 -1.55
C GLY A 74 -12.62 6.40 -2.41
N HIS A 75 -12.46 6.85 -3.65
CA HIS A 75 -11.31 6.49 -4.49
C HIS A 75 -10.04 7.21 -4.01
N VAL A 76 -8.89 6.57 -4.22
CA VAL A 76 -7.58 7.19 -4.02
C VAL A 76 -7.13 7.77 -5.36
N VAL A 77 -6.99 9.09 -5.42
CA VAL A 77 -6.77 9.79 -6.69
C VAL A 77 -5.33 10.28 -6.78
N ALA A 78 -4.65 9.84 -7.84
CA ALA A 78 -3.37 10.41 -8.24
C ALA A 78 -3.57 11.33 -9.44
N VAL A 79 -2.98 12.54 -9.39
CA VAL A 79 -3.04 13.50 -10.50
C VAL A 79 -1.65 13.74 -11.03
N THR A 80 -1.52 13.68 -12.35
CA THR A 80 -0.31 14.06 -13.08
C THR A 80 -0.56 15.40 -13.78
N GLY A 81 0.40 16.33 -13.68
CA GLY A 81 0.27 17.67 -14.25
C GLY A 81 1.60 18.28 -14.69
N ASP A 82 1.47 19.21 -15.63
CA ASP A 82 2.54 20.03 -16.19
C ASP A 82 2.76 21.29 -15.35
N GLY A 83 3.45 21.16 -14.22
CA GLY A 83 4.19 22.26 -13.59
C GLY A 83 3.45 23.57 -13.23
N ASN A 84 2.14 23.72 -13.40
CA ASN A 84 1.39 24.94 -13.03
C ASN A 84 0.07 24.61 -12.30
N ASP A 85 -0.26 23.33 -12.18
CA ASP A 85 -1.44 22.88 -11.45
C ASP A 85 -1.10 22.78 -9.95
N ALA A 86 -1.27 23.89 -9.22
CA ALA A 86 -1.33 23.92 -7.74
C ALA A 86 -2.39 22.96 -7.14
N ARG A 87 -3.15 22.27 -8.01
CA ARG A 87 -4.20 21.31 -7.72
C ARG A 87 -3.71 19.88 -7.51
N SER A 88 -2.45 19.58 -7.83
CA SER A 88 -1.84 18.31 -7.41
C SER A 88 -1.87 18.13 -5.89
N LYS A 89 -2.03 19.22 -5.11
CA LYS A 89 -2.21 19.20 -3.65
C LYS A 89 -3.61 18.75 -3.20
N GLU A 90 -4.62 18.84 -4.06
CA GLU A 90 -5.97 18.36 -3.71
C GLU A 90 -6.08 16.84 -3.91
N ALA A 91 -5.26 16.26 -4.79
CA ALA A 91 -5.19 14.82 -4.97
C ALA A 91 -4.58 14.14 -3.73
N ASP A 92 -4.81 12.83 -3.58
CA ASP A 92 -4.13 12.07 -2.53
C ASP A 92 -2.64 11.89 -2.83
N VAL A 93 -2.27 11.88 -4.13
CA VAL A 93 -0.89 11.83 -4.60
C VAL A 93 -0.70 12.75 -5.80
N GLY A 94 0.21 13.72 -5.68
CA GLY A 94 0.63 14.58 -6.79
C GLY A 94 1.84 14.02 -7.54
N LEU A 95 1.69 13.77 -8.84
CA LEU A 95 2.77 13.38 -9.76
C LEU A 95 3.14 14.57 -10.65
N CYS A 96 4.43 14.86 -10.79
CA CYS A 96 4.93 15.90 -11.69
C CYS A 96 5.96 15.35 -12.67
N MET A 97 5.96 15.90 -13.88
CA MET A 97 6.94 15.61 -14.93
C MET A 97 8.18 16.51 -14.72
N GLY A 98 9.36 15.91 -14.66
CA GLY A 98 10.61 16.53 -14.22
C GLY A 98 11.28 17.41 -15.28
N ILE A 99 11.11 17.12 -16.58
CA ILE A 99 11.74 17.91 -17.65
C ILE A 99 10.85 19.11 -18.01
N GLN A 100 9.54 18.90 -18.15
CA GLN A 100 8.59 19.98 -18.48
C GLN A 100 8.13 20.83 -17.28
N GLY A 101 8.28 20.37 -16.03
CA GLY A 101 7.68 20.97 -14.82
C GLY A 101 8.65 21.67 -13.84
N THR A 102 9.71 22.30 -14.33
CA THR A 102 10.91 22.70 -13.56
C THR A 102 10.71 23.68 -12.39
N GLU A 103 9.69 24.55 -12.39
CA GLU A 103 9.49 25.52 -11.29
C GLU A 103 8.58 25.00 -10.15
N VAL A 104 7.69 24.03 -10.42
CA VAL A 104 6.64 23.60 -9.47
C VAL A 104 6.74 22.11 -9.10
N ALA A 105 7.62 21.34 -9.76
CA ALA A 105 8.02 19.99 -9.34
C ALA A 105 8.53 19.92 -7.89
N LYS A 106 8.96 21.03 -7.31
CA LYS A 106 9.36 21.12 -5.89
C LYS A 106 8.21 20.94 -4.90
N SER A 107 6.96 21.02 -5.36
CA SER A 107 5.77 20.99 -4.49
C SER A 107 4.90 19.73 -4.65
N SER A 108 5.27 18.82 -5.55
CA SER A 108 4.61 17.53 -5.76
C SER A 108 5.25 16.43 -4.91
N ASP A 109 4.47 15.43 -4.52
CA ASP A 109 4.95 14.31 -3.70
C ASP A 109 5.96 13.44 -4.45
N ILE A 110 5.78 13.26 -5.77
CA ILE A 110 6.65 12.42 -6.61
C ILE A 110 6.95 13.14 -7.93
N VAL A 111 8.24 13.19 -8.28
CA VAL A 111 8.73 13.78 -9.54
C VAL A 111 9.28 12.70 -10.45
N ILE A 112 8.80 12.66 -11.68
CA ILE A 112 9.19 11.70 -12.72
C ILE A 112 10.28 12.35 -13.58
N LEU A 113 11.52 11.93 -13.41
CA LEU A 113 12.67 12.60 -14.01
C LEU A 113 12.81 12.39 -15.52
N ASP A 114 12.20 11.34 -16.07
CA ASP A 114 12.33 10.91 -17.46
C ASP A 114 11.10 11.27 -18.33
N ASP A 115 10.13 11.98 -17.77
CA ASP A 115 8.86 12.36 -18.42
C ASP A 115 8.14 11.19 -19.12
N ASN A 116 8.30 9.97 -18.59
CA ASN A 116 7.68 8.77 -19.15
C ASN A 116 6.57 8.22 -18.23
N PHE A 117 5.38 8.01 -18.78
CA PHE A 117 4.27 7.38 -18.05
C PHE A 117 4.60 5.95 -17.57
N SER A 118 5.52 5.24 -18.23
CA SER A 118 5.99 3.91 -17.78
C SER A 118 6.64 3.97 -16.40
N SER A 119 7.22 5.11 -16.02
CA SER A 119 7.83 5.30 -14.70
C SER A 119 6.77 5.40 -13.60
N VAL A 120 5.57 5.91 -13.90
CA VAL A 120 4.42 5.87 -12.97
C VAL A 120 4.06 4.44 -12.61
N VAL A 121 3.99 3.55 -13.61
CA VAL A 121 3.65 2.14 -13.39
C VAL A 121 4.69 1.46 -12.50
N THR A 122 5.97 1.82 -12.67
CA THR A 122 7.07 1.32 -11.85
C THR A 122 6.94 1.79 -10.40
N VAL A 123 6.65 3.08 -10.18
CA VAL A 123 6.41 3.64 -8.85
C VAL A 123 5.22 2.96 -8.16
N LEU A 124 4.11 2.74 -8.87
CA LEU A 124 2.94 2.02 -8.31
C LEU A 124 3.29 0.57 -7.93
N ARG A 125 4.11 -0.10 -8.74
CA ARG A 125 4.59 -1.46 -8.44
C ARG A 125 5.42 -1.48 -7.15
N TRP A 126 6.32 -0.52 -6.98
CA TRP A 126 7.11 -0.36 -5.75
C TRP A 126 6.23 -0.04 -4.55
N GLY A 127 5.23 0.84 -4.70
CA GLY A 127 4.27 1.14 -3.63
C GLY A 127 3.52 -0.10 -3.13
N ARG A 128 3.04 -0.95 -4.06
CA ARG A 128 2.40 -2.25 -3.71
C ARG A 128 3.36 -3.21 -3.02
N CYS A 129 4.62 -3.22 -3.43
CA CYS A 129 5.66 -4.06 -2.82
C CYS A 129 5.90 -3.67 -1.35
N VAL A 130 6.12 -2.36 -1.11
CA VAL A 130 6.32 -1.81 0.24
C VAL A 130 5.13 -2.10 1.14
N TYR A 131 3.89 -1.95 0.65
CA TYR A 131 2.70 -2.26 1.42
C TYR A 131 2.67 -3.74 1.87
N ASN A 132 2.97 -4.68 0.96
CA ASN A 132 3.04 -6.10 1.29
C ASN A 132 4.13 -6.40 2.34
N HIS A 133 5.29 -5.74 2.25
CA HIS A 133 6.35 -5.89 3.25
C HIS A 133 5.95 -5.37 4.63
N ILE A 134 5.26 -4.23 4.69
CA ILE A 134 4.71 -3.69 5.93
C ILE A 134 3.73 -4.70 6.54
N GLN A 135 2.84 -5.32 5.76
CA GLN A 135 1.93 -6.34 6.26
C GLN A 135 2.66 -7.57 6.81
N LYS A 136 3.67 -8.09 6.10
CA LYS A 136 4.51 -9.21 6.56
C LYS A 136 5.25 -8.86 7.86
N PHE A 137 5.82 -7.67 7.94
CA PHE A 137 6.53 -7.19 9.13
C PHE A 137 5.60 -7.07 10.34
N ILE A 138 4.42 -6.48 10.16
CA ILE A 138 3.42 -6.37 11.22
C ILE A 138 2.93 -7.76 11.66
N GLN A 139 2.73 -8.69 10.73
CA GLN A 139 2.39 -10.08 11.07
C GLN A 139 3.47 -10.73 11.94
N PHE A 140 4.74 -10.56 11.57
CA PHE A 140 5.87 -11.09 12.32
C PHE A 140 5.91 -10.50 13.74
N GLN A 141 5.86 -9.18 13.86
CA GLN A 141 5.88 -8.49 15.16
C GLN A 141 4.72 -8.92 16.07
N LEU A 142 3.52 -8.98 15.50
CA LEU A 142 2.33 -9.38 16.23
C LEU A 142 2.43 -10.82 16.72
N THR A 143 3.01 -11.72 15.92
CA THR A 143 3.19 -13.14 16.28
C THR A 143 4.09 -13.29 17.50
N VAL A 144 5.24 -12.62 17.50
CA VAL A 144 6.18 -12.66 18.62
C VAL A 144 5.54 -12.08 19.89
N ASN A 145 4.88 -10.93 19.76
CA ASN A 145 4.22 -10.26 20.90
C ASN A 145 3.07 -11.11 21.48
N VAL A 146 2.22 -11.69 20.63
CA VAL A 146 1.08 -12.53 21.07
C VAL A 146 1.57 -13.85 21.67
N ALA A 147 2.64 -14.46 21.15
CA ALA A 147 3.22 -15.68 21.72
C ALA A 147 3.91 -15.42 23.07
N ALA A 148 4.54 -14.26 23.26
CA ALA A 148 5.21 -13.91 24.51
C ALA A 148 4.23 -13.54 25.65
N TRP A 149 3.03 -13.05 25.31
CA TRP A 149 2.07 -12.52 26.28
C TRP A 149 1.54 -13.55 27.32
N PRO A 150 1.14 -14.79 26.94
CA PRO A 150 0.72 -15.81 27.91
C PRO A 150 1.82 -16.18 28.91
N SER A 151 3.06 -16.33 28.42
CA SER A 151 4.20 -16.73 29.26
C SER A 151 4.55 -15.68 30.32
N THR A 152 4.40 -14.40 29.99
CA THR A 152 4.66 -13.28 30.91
C THR A 152 3.50 -13.10 31.89
N SER A 153 2.26 -13.24 31.41
CA SER A 153 1.05 -13.16 32.24
C SER A 153 1.00 -14.26 33.31
N LEU A 154 1.36 -15.50 32.96
CA LEU A 154 1.45 -16.61 33.90
C LEU A 154 2.51 -16.36 34.99
N ARG A 155 3.70 -15.87 34.63
CA ARG A 155 4.77 -15.58 35.59
C ARG A 155 4.40 -14.47 36.57
N LEU A 156 3.69 -13.45 36.08
CA LEU A 156 3.16 -12.36 36.93
C LEU A 156 2.13 -12.90 37.93
N PHE A 157 1.22 -13.78 37.49
CA PHE A 157 0.24 -14.42 38.37
C PHE A 157 0.88 -15.29 39.45
N LEU A 158 1.97 -16.01 39.11
CA LEU A 158 2.72 -16.84 40.05
C LEU A 158 3.65 -16.05 41.00
N LEU A 159 3.66 -14.70 40.92
CA LEU A 159 4.52 -13.81 41.72
C LEU A 159 6.02 -14.17 41.68
N VAL A 160 6.45 -14.84 40.60
CA VAL A 160 7.86 -15.19 40.41
C VAL A 160 8.60 -13.92 40.02
N LYS A 161 9.54 -13.49 40.88
CA LYS A 161 10.38 -12.32 40.64
C LYS A 161 11.38 -12.63 39.51
N SER A 162 11.00 -12.29 38.29
CA SER A 162 11.83 -12.50 37.10
C SER A 162 12.92 -11.42 37.02
N SER A 163 14.19 -11.82 37.19
CA SER A 163 15.37 -10.94 37.02
C SER A 163 15.74 -10.69 35.55
N ASN A 164 15.08 -11.34 34.60
CA ASN A 164 15.50 -11.41 33.20
C ASN A 164 14.73 -10.45 32.27
N CYS A 165 13.99 -9.48 32.80
CA CYS A 165 13.19 -8.57 31.96
C CYS A 165 14.04 -7.73 31.00
N SER A 166 15.30 -7.44 31.33
CA SER A 166 16.20 -6.65 30.48
C SER A 166 16.66 -7.41 29.23
N SER A 167 16.92 -8.72 29.32
CA SER A 167 17.43 -9.50 28.18
C SER A 167 16.37 -9.76 27.12
N ALA A 168 15.14 -10.08 27.52
CA ALA A 168 14.03 -10.29 26.58
C ALA A 168 13.67 -9.02 25.80
N ALA A 169 13.68 -7.85 26.48
CA ALA A 169 13.43 -6.57 25.84
C ALA A 169 14.52 -6.19 24.82
N VAL A 170 15.79 -6.49 25.13
CA VAL A 170 16.91 -6.24 24.21
C VAL A 170 16.83 -7.14 22.97
N VAL A 171 16.46 -8.41 23.12
CA VAL A 171 16.28 -9.32 21.98
C VAL A 171 15.14 -8.85 21.07
N ASN A 172 14.02 -8.40 21.64
CA ASN A 172 12.92 -7.85 20.86
C ASN A 172 13.35 -6.60 20.10
N LEU A 173 14.04 -5.67 20.77
CA LEU A 173 14.56 -4.46 20.12
C LEU A 173 15.52 -4.78 18.95
N ILE A 174 16.42 -5.73 19.12
CA ILE A 174 17.37 -6.15 18.07
C ILE A 174 16.62 -6.79 16.89
N MET A 175 15.65 -7.66 17.19
CA MET A 175 14.82 -8.32 16.17
C MET A 175 13.96 -7.31 15.40
N ASP A 176 13.37 -6.34 16.07
CA ASP A 176 12.55 -5.30 15.46
C ASP A 176 13.41 -4.39 14.56
N THR A 177 14.62 -4.06 15.01
CA THR A 177 15.56 -3.19 14.28
C THR A 177 16.20 -3.90 13.07
N LEU A 178 16.49 -5.20 13.17
CA LEU A 178 17.14 -5.97 12.10
C LEU A 178 16.14 -6.67 11.16
N GLY A 179 14.94 -7.02 11.66
CA GLY A 179 13.89 -7.70 10.89
C GLY A 179 13.21 -6.78 9.89
N ALA A 180 12.98 -5.51 10.23
CA ALA A 180 12.35 -4.55 9.31
C ALA A 180 13.16 -4.35 8.01
N PRO A 181 14.49 -4.10 8.03
CA PRO A 181 15.29 -4.01 6.82
C PRO A 181 15.37 -5.33 6.04
N ALA A 182 15.40 -6.48 6.72
CA ALA A 182 15.50 -7.79 6.07
C ALA A 182 14.24 -8.13 5.25
N LEU A 183 13.05 -7.77 5.74
CA LEU A 183 11.81 -7.95 4.98
C LEU A 183 11.55 -6.85 3.95
N ALA A 184 12.13 -5.66 4.11
CA ALA A 184 11.93 -4.52 3.21
C ALA A 184 12.81 -4.53 1.94
N THR A 185 13.74 -5.48 1.82
CA THR A 185 14.72 -5.55 0.70
C THR A 185 14.32 -6.52 -0.41
N GLU A 186 13.18 -7.17 -0.29
CA GLU A 186 12.62 -8.02 -1.35
C GLU A 186 12.29 -7.18 -2.61
N GLN A 187 12.60 -7.71 -3.79
CA GLN A 187 12.28 -7.04 -5.05
C GLN A 187 10.79 -7.20 -5.42
N PRO A 188 10.21 -6.21 -6.13
CA PRO A 188 8.81 -6.29 -6.57
C PRO A 188 8.58 -7.39 -7.60
N THR A 189 7.66 -8.31 -7.32
CA THR A 189 7.22 -9.35 -8.26
C THR A 189 6.14 -8.82 -9.21
N SER A 190 6.13 -9.30 -10.47
CA SER A 190 5.11 -8.94 -11.47
C SER A 190 3.67 -9.31 -11.04
N ASP A 191 3.52 -10.37 -10.26
CA ASP A 191 2.22 -10.86 -9.79
C ASP A 191 1.47 -9.86 -8.89
N LEU A 192 2.18 -8.89 -8.30
CA LEU A 192 1.59 -7.82 -7.49
C LEU A 192 0.69 -6.91 -8.32
N MET A 193 0.91 -6.81 -9.64
CA MET A 193 0.10 -5.97 -10.52
C MET A 193 -1.21 -6.65 -10.94
N ALA A 194 -1.27 -8.00 -10.91
CA ALA A 194 -2.47 -8.75 -11.26
C ALA A 194 -3.54 -8.72 -10.15
N ARG A 195 -3.16 -8.36 -8.92
CA ARG A 195 -4.08 -8.22 -7.79
C ARG A 195 -4.83 -6.89 -7.86
N THR A 196 -6.07 -6.90 -7.37
CA THR A 196 -6.87 -5.68 -7.22
C THR A 196 -6.21 -4.73 -6.22
N PRO A 197 -6.36 -3.40 -6.40
CA PRO A 197 -5.90 -2.42 -5.42
C PRO A 197 -6.52 -2.68 -4.04
N VAL A 198 -5.76 -2.42 -2.98
CA VAL A 198 -6.23 -2.53 -1.59
C VAL A 198 -7.13 -1.33 -1.28
N GLY A 199 -8.33 -1.58 -0.76
CA GLY A 199 -9.28 -0.53 -0.39
C GLY A 199 -8.82 0.27 0.83
N ARG A 200 -9.22 1.55 0.92
CA ARG A 200 -8.87 2.46 2.04
C ARG A 200 -9.36 1.96 3.40
N SER A 201 -10.49 1.25 3.42
CA SER A 201 -11.13 0.73 4.63
C SER A 201 -10.80 -0.74 4.91
N GLU A 202 -9.94 -1.36 4.11
CA GLU A 202 -9.55 -2.74 4.37
C GLU A 202 -8.61 -2.82 5.58
N PRO A 203 -8.86 -3.76 6.51
CA PRO A 203 -8.01 -3.90 7.69
C PRO A 203 -6.63 -4.37 7.29
N LEU A 204 -5.60 -3.71 7.82
CA LEU A 204 -4.20 -4.06 7.55
C LEU A 204 -3.89 -5.52 7.90
N ILE A 205 -4.51 -6.04 8.97
CA ILE A 205 -4.42 -7.45 9.39
C ILE A 205 -5.65 -8.20 8.87
N THR A 206 -5.44 -9.05 7.88
CA THR A 206 -6.52 -9.86 7.28
C THR A 206 -6.94 -11.01 8.20
N LYS A 207 -8.15 -11.56 7.98
CA LYS A 207 -8.64 -12.74 8.72
C LYS A 207 -7.71 -13.96 8.55
N ILE A 208 -7.06 -14.06 7.38
CA ILE A 208 -6.08 -15.12 7.08
C ILE A 208 -4.81 -14.94 7.92
N MET A 209 -4.32 -13.70 8.06
CA MET A 209 -3.21 -13.39 8.96
C MET A 209 -3.55 -13.71 10.41
N TRP A 210 -4.77 -13.40 10.88
CA TRP A 210 -5.24 -13.80 12.21
C TRP A 210 -5.26 -15.31 12.43
N ARG A 211 -5.71 -16.08 11.43
CA ARG A 211 -5.68 -17.54 11.49
C ARG A 211 -4.25 -18.07 11.60
N ASN A 212 -3.34 -17.53 10.79
CA ASN A 212 -1.92 -17.93 10.80
C ASN A 212 -1.26 -17.54 12.12
N LEU A 213 -1.54 -16.34 12.63
CA LEU A 213 -1.09 -15.85 13.93
C LEU A 213 -1.51 -16.78 15.07
N LEU A 214 -2.79 -17.12 15.16
CA LEU A 214 -3.33 -17.98 16.21
C LEU A 214 -2.75 -19.40 16.11
N ALA A 215 -2.60 -19.93 14.90
CA ALA A 215 -1.99 -21.25 14.68
C ALA A 215 -0.51 -21.27 15.12
N GLN A 216 0.26 -20.23 14.80
CA GLN A 216 1.67 -20.11 15.18
C GLN A 216 1.82 -19.93 16.70
N ALA A 217 1.00 -19.07 17.32
CA ALA A 217 1.01 -18.86 18.77
C ALA A 217 0.70 -20.16 19.54
N LEU A 218 -0.32 -20.91 19.11
CA LEU A 218 -0.67 -22.20 19.71
C LEU A 218 0.41 -23.27 19.53
N CYS A 219 1.09 -23.29 18.37
CA CYS A 219 2.20 -24.21 18.11
C CYS A 219 3.41 -23.92 19.00
N MET A 220 3.74 -22.63 19.19
CA MET A 220 4.85 -22.20 20.04
C MET A 220 4.59 -22.52 21.53
N ASP A 221 3.36 -22.33 22.01
CA ASP A 221 2.98 -22.67 23.38
C ASP A 221 2.97 -24.17 23.65
N LYS A 222 2.68 -24.99 22.63
CA LYS A 222 2.65 -26.46 22.74
C LYS A 222 4.00 -27.15 22.64
N LYS A 223 5.11 -26.47 22.33
CA LYS A 223 6.44 -27.10 22.43
C LYS A 223 6.71 -27.34 23.93
N PRO A 224 6.73 -28.60 24.41
CA PRO A 224 7.02 -28.84 25.81
C PRO A 224 8.44 -28.36 26.08
N LYS A 225 8.61 -27.53 27.12
CA LYS A 225 9.91 -27.28 27.77
C LYS A 225 10.43 -28.60 28.37
N LYS A 226 10.82 -29.56 27.54
CA LYS A 226 11.52 -30.77 27.97
C LYS A 226 13.00 -30.43 28.04
N GLY A 227 13.48 -30.15 29.26
CA GLY A 227 14.91 -30.05 29.56
C GLY A 227 15.39 -28.71 30.11
N GLU A 228 14.70 -28.12 31.09
CA GLU A 228 15.32 -27.13 32.01
C GLU A 228 15.65 -27.81 33.35
N GLU A 229 16.36 -28.94 33.32
CA GLU A 229 17.13 -29.43 34.47
C GLU A 229 18.45 -29.99 33.93
N ASN A 230 19.56 -29.39 34.37
CA ASN A 230 20.96 -29.71 34.07
C ASN A 230 21.51 -29.17 32.75
N LEU A 231 21.92 -27.89 32.77
CA LEU A 231 23.14 -27.36 32.12
C LEU A 231 23.30 -25.88 32.53
N GLN A 232 23.66 -25.68 33.80
CA GLN A 232 24.64 -24.65 34.11
C GLN A 232 25.98 -25.18 33.60
N GLU A 233 26.81 -24.31 33.03
CA GLU A 233 28.09 -24.58 32.34
C GLU A 233 27.95 -24.98 30.86
N GLU A 234 27.95 -23.96 30.00
CA GLU A 234 28.75 -23.83 28.76
C GLU A 234 28.19 -22.64 27.97
N GLY A 235 29.04 -21.64 27.72
CA GLY A 235 28.66 -20.34 27.18
C GLY A 235 28.29 -20.37 25.69
N HIS A 236 27.10 -20.85 25.35
CA HIS A 236 26.53 -20.74 24.01
C HIS A 236 25.37 -19.73 23.95
N PRO A 237 25.40 -18.76 23.02
CA PRO A 237 24.31 -17.80 22.88
C PRO A 237 23.08 -18.52 22.31
N PHE A 238 22.02 -18.56 23.12
CA PHE A 238 20.61 -18.52 22.73
C PHE A 238 20.31 -18.94 21.27
N GLN A 239 20.20 -20.25 21.06
CA GLN A 239 19.89 -20.83 19.76
C GLN A 239 18.37 -20.82 19.51
N LEU A 240 17.77 -19.63 19.48
CA LEU A 240 16.37 -19.40 19.09
C LEU A 240 16.28 -18.17 18.18
N PRO A 241 16.78 -18.25 16.93
CA PRO A 241 16.09 -17.54 15.84
C PRO A 241 16.01 -18.30 14.49
N TYR A 242 16.71 -19.42 14.29
CA TYR A 242 16.82 -20.06 12.96
C TYR A 242 15.57 -20.84 12.52
N GLU A 243 14.87 -21.52 13.44
CA GLU A 243 13.63 -22.26 13.10
C GLU A 243 12.44 -21.34 12.78
N GLN A 244 12.41 -20.11 13.32
CA GLN A 244 11.31 -19.17 13.11
C GLN A 244 11.37 -18.51 11.72
N LEU A 245 12.57 -18.23 11.20
CA LEU A 245 12.78 -17.71 9.84
C LEU A 245 12.43 -18.75 8.75
N HIS A 246 12.76 -20.02 8.99
CA HIS A 246 12.56 -21.08 7.99
C HIS A 246 11.10 -21.54 7.86
N PHE A 247 10.29 -21.39 8.92
CA PHE A 247 8.86 -21.71 8.88
C PHE A 247 8.00 -20.62 8.22
N LEU A 248 8.44 -19.35 8.27
CA LEU A 248 7.74 -18.22 7.68
C LEU A 248 7.99 -18.07 6.18
N SER A 249 9.14 -18.52 5.65
CA SER A 249 9.38 -18.50 4.19
C SER A 249 8.52 -19.52 3.42
N HIS A 250 8.08 -20.60 4.07
CA HIS A 250 7.32 -21.69 3.44
C HIS A 250 5.80 -21.63 3.67
N SER A 251 5.30 -20.71 4.51
CA SER A 251 3.87 -20.62 4.87
C SER A 251 3.11 -19.50 4.15
N CYS A 252 3.70 -18.91 3.09
CA CYS A 252 3.11 -17.82 2.31
C CYS A 252 2.79 -18.25 0.88
#